data_AF-Q5M3M2-F1
#
_entry.id   AF-Q5M3M2-F1
#
_cell.length_a   1.000
_cell.length_b   1.000
_cell.length_c   1.000
_cell.angle_alpha   90.00
_cell.angle_beta   90.00
_cell.angle_gamma   90.00
#
_symmetry.space_group_name_H-M   'P 1'
#
loop_
_entity.id
_entity.type
_entity.pdbx_description
1 polymer ?
#
loop_
_entity_poly.entity_id
_entity_poly.type
_entity_poly.pdbx_seq_one_letter_code
_entity_poly.pdbx_strand_id
1 'polypeptide(L)'
;MNEKIIKSKQRVQKHGEVFTPSWMVQKMIDTPGIKEATEDIYKTFLEPSAGDGNFLEAILERKLSAVTKNYDKRNWKTKSLFALSSIYGIEFLEDNLEVARSRMFLHYLDWYEDSFGVRLSSKTDIYKSAHYLIKKNVVRGNTLTKRHPDSNELIMFSEWKRVKGHPSLVEEKRFAFAELFGENIDGEERVAEGQLSLFEEFDEDLNIGKIGQVAIQKVFTLGE
;
A
#
# COMPACT_ATOMS: atom_id res chain seq x y z
N MET A 1 22.36 -20.17 -0.96
CA MET A 1 21.26 -20.96 -1.55
C MET A 1 20.87 -20.31 -2.86
N ASN A 2 20.63 -21.08 -3.92
CA ASN A 2 20.13 -20.52 -5.18
C ASN A 2 18.67 -20.08 -4.99
N GLU A 3 18.36 -18.83 -5.26
CA GLU A 3 16.99 -18.32 -5.22
C GLU A 3 16.14 -19.01 -6.31
N LYS A 4 14.91 -19.36 -5.96
CA LYS A 4 13.96 -19.97 -6.89
C LYS A 4 13.27 -18.88 -7.72
N ILE A 5 13.74 -18.68 -8.95
CA ILE A 5 13.26 -17.61 -9.85
C ILE A 5 11.98 -17.96 -10.64
N ILE A 6 11.52 -19.20 -10.60
CA ILE A 6 10.28 -19.65 -11.25
C ILE A 6 9.54 -20.64 -10.34
N LYS A 7 8.21 -20.53 -10.21
CA LYS A 7 7.41 -21.58 -9.54
C LYS A 7 7.33 -22.85 -10.39
N SER A 8 6.96 -22.70 -11.66
CA SER A 8 6.87 -23.78 -12.64
C SER A 8 6.97 -23.28 -14.09
N LYS A 9 7.40 -24.16 -15.01
CA LYS A 9 7.43 -23.84 -16.45
C LYS A 9 6.05 -23.49 -17.02
N GLN A 10 4.99 -24.13 -16.50
CA GLN A 10 3.62 -23.86 -16.93
C GLN A 10 3.20 -22.43 -16.62
N ARG A 11 3.55 -21.90 -15.44
CA ARG A 11 3.24 -20.51 -15.05
C ARG A 11 4.04 -19.50 -15.86
N VAL A 12 5.30 -19.81 -16.19
CA VAL A 12 6.09 -19.00 -17.13
C VAL A 12 5.39 -18.93 -18.49
N GLN A 13 4.98 -20.07 -19.05
CA GLN A 13 4.36 -20.12 -20.39
C GLN A 13 2.98 -19.45 -20.43
N LYS A 14 2.15 -19.63 -19.39
CA LYS A 14 0.77 -19.13 -19.36
C LYS A 14 0.65 -17.69 -18.88
N HIS A 15 1.50 -17.27 -17.96
CA HIS A 15 1.37 -16.00 -17.24
C HIS A 15 2.63 -15.12 -17.28
N GLY A 16 3.73 -15.60 -17.87
CA GLY A 16 5.01 -14.88 -17.83
C GLY A 16 5.62 -14.78 -16.43
N GLU A 17 5.18 -15.62 -15.48
CA GLU A 17 5.63 -15.51 -14.09
C GLU A 17 7.11 -15.87 -13.94
N VAL A 18 7.90 -14.85 -13.60
CA VAL A 18 9.31 -14.94 -13.22
C VAL A 18 9.55 -14.03 -12.02
N PHE A 19 10.36 -14.48 -11.06
CA PHE A 19 10.71 -13.68 -9.90
C PHE A 19 12.08 -13.02 -10.10
N THR A 20 12.11 -11.71 -9.90
CA THR A 20 13.34 -10.92 -9.97
C THR A 20 14.25 -11.32 -8.80
N PRO A 21 15.48 -11.80 -9.04
CA PRO A 21 16.42 -12.15 -7.99
C PRO A 21 16.75 -10.96 -7.10
N SER A 22 17.05 -11.19 -5.82
CA SER A 22 17.29 -10.12 -4.84
C SER A 22 18.44 -9.19 -5.26
N TRP A 23 19.51 -9.74 -5.85
CA TRP A 23 20.62 -8.93 -6.34
C TRP A 23 20.22 -7.98 -7.47
N MET A 24 19.27 -8.39 -8.33
CA MET A 24 18.77 -7.55 -9.41
C MET A 24 17.83 -6.49 -8.87
N VAL A 25 16.95 -6.86 -7.92
CA VAL A 25 16.11 -5.90 -7.20
C VAL A 25 16.96 -4.80 -6.61
N GLN A 26 17.96 -5.16 -5.79
CA GLN A 26 18.87 -4.20 -5.14
C GLN A 26 19.59 -3.32 -6.18
N LYS A 27 20.13 -3.92 -7.25
CA LYS A 27 20.76 -3.16 -8.33
C LYS A 27 19.83 -2.12 -8.95
N MET A 28 18.55 -2.46 -9.16
CA MET A 28 17.57 -1.55 -9.73
C MET A 28 17.23 -0.41 -8.77
N ILE A 29 16.96 -0.72 -7.50
CA ILE A 29 16.64 0.32 -6.51
C ILE A 29 17.86 1.15 -6.08
N ASP A 30 19.09 0.69 -6.33
CA ASP A 30 20.33 1.47 -6.19
C ASP A 30 20.63 2.44 -7.33
N THR A 31 19.81 2.45 -8.38
CA THR A 31 19.98 3.40 -9.49
C THR A 31 19.84 4.84 -8.99
N PRO A 32 20.74 5.77 -9.37
CA PRO A 32 20.63 7.18 -9.02
C PRO A 32 19.26 7.76 -9.42
N GLY A 33 18.66 8.55 -8.54
CA GLY A 33 17.30 9.06 -8.64
C GLY A 33 16.25 8.11 -8.04
N ILE A 34 16.41 6.79 -8.22
CA ILE A 34 15.53 5.78 -7.60
C ILE A 34 15.93 5.59 -6.14
N LYS A 35 17.23 5.47 -5.87
CA LYS A 35 17.75 5.26 -4.52
C LYS A 35 17.24 6.31 -3.55
N GLU A 36 17.43 7.58 -3.88
CA GLU A 36 17.01 8.71 -3.05
C GLU A 36 15.48 8.73 -2.88
N ALA A 37 14.72 8.35 -3.92
CA ALA A 37 13.27 8.22 -3.81
C ALA A 37 12.85 7.07 -2.87
N THR A 38 13.59 5.95 -2.85
CA THR A 38 13.32 4.85 -1.88
C THR A 38 13.68 5.22 -0.44
N GLU A 39 14.50 6.24 -0.23
CA GLU A 39 14.87 6.75 1.10
C GLU A 39 13.94 7.89 1.58
N ASP A 40 13.13 8.48 0.69
CA ASP A 40 12.05 9.41 1.04
C ASP A 40 10.75 8.65 1.34
N ILE A 41 10.33 8.64 2.61
CA ILE A 41 9.13 7.92 3.06
C ILE A 41 7.82 8.43 2.45
N TYR A 42 7.80 9.59 1.80
CA TYR A 42 6.59 10.17 1.19
C TYR A 42 6.55 10.03 -0.33
N LYS A 43 7.66 9.68 -0.99
CA LYS A 43 7.68 9.44 -2.45
C LYS A 43 6.92 8.17 -2.77
N THR A 44 5.98 8.25 -3.70
CA THR A 44 5.15 7.10 -4.07
C THR A 44 5.84 6.21 -5.10
N PHE A 45 5.63 4.90 -4.97
CA PHE A 45 6.07 3.88 -5.93
C PHE A 45 4.87 3.05 -6.36
N LEU A 46 4.82 2.69 -7.64
CA LEU A 46 3.85 1.75 -8.17
C LEU A 46 4.58 0.63 -8.88
N GLU A 47 4.38 -0.61 -8.42
CA GLU A 47 4.81 -1.81 -9.11
C GLU A 47 3.61 -2.42 -9.88
N PRO A 48 3.56 -2.29 -11.21
CA PRO A 48 2.42 -2.74 -12.02
C PRO A 48 2.33 -4.27 -12.20
N SER A 49 3.34 -5.02 -11.75
CA SER A 49 3.42 -6.47 -11.88
C SER A 49 4.14 -7.06 -10.67
N ALA A 50 3.53 -6.91 -9.49
CA ALA A 50 4.20 -7.13 -8.22
C ALA A 50 4.70 -8.56 -8.00
N GLY A 51 4.14 -9.55 -8.68
CA GLY A 51 4.46 -10.95 -8.47
C GLY A 51 4.26 -11.29 -7.01
N ASP A 52 5.24 -11.97 -6.41
CA ASP A 52 5.22 -12.30 -4.99
C ASP A 52 5.74 -11.18 -4.07
N GLY A 53 6.08 -10.00 -4.62
CA GLY A 53 6.34 -8.79 -3.85
C GLY A 53 7.81 -8.44 -3.60
N ASN A 54 8.77 -8.99 -4.35
CA ASN A 54 10.21 -8.71 -4.14
C ASN A 54 10.56 -7.21 -4.15
N PHE A 55 10.05 -6.44 -5.11
CA PHE A 55 10.27 -4.98 -5.14
C PHE A 55 9.54 -4.25 -4.02
N LEU A 56 8.31 -4.67 -3.71
CA LEU A 56 7.50 -4.04 -2.66
C LEU A 56 8.17 -4.15 -1.29
N GLU A 57 8.68 -5.33 -0.95
CA GLU A 57 9.43 -5.58 0.28
C GLU A 57 10.73 -4.77 0.33
N ALA A 58 11.54 -4.80 -0.73
CA ALA A 58 12.83 -4.09 -0.74
C ALA A 58 12.67 -2.56 -0.66
N ILE A 59 11.62 -2.00 -1.26
CA ILE A 59 11.29 -0.57 -1.12
C ILE A 59 10.81 -0.28 0.31
N LEU A 60 9.99 -1.14 0.89
CA LEU A 60 9.51 -1.00 2.27
C LEU A 60 10.69 -1.01 3.25
N GLU A 61 11.62 -1.95 3.12
CA GLU A 61 12.83 -2.05 3.93
C GLU A 61 13.61 -0.74 3.95
N ARG A 62 13.86 -0.15 2.77
CA ARG A 62 14.59 1.13 2.66
C ARG A 62 13.86 2.28 3.31
N LYS A 63 12.55 2.38 3.09
CA LYS A 63 11.74 3.44 3.71
C LYS A 63 11.69 3.28 5.23
N LEU A 64 11.57 2.06 5.76
CA LEU A 64 11.61 1.81 7.20
C LEU A 64 13.00 2.09 7.80
N SER A 65 14.08 1.77 7.09
CA SER A 65 15.44 2.18 7.46
C SER A 65 15.58 3.71 7.49
N ALA A 66 14.98 4.42 6.54
CA ALA A 66 14.94 5.87 6.54
C ALA A 66 14.11 6.43 7.71
N VAL A 67 13.04 5.74 8.14
CA VAL A 67 12.28 6.13 9.35
C VAL A 67 13.20 6.15 10.58
N THR A 68 13.98 5.10 10.80
CA THR A 68 14.83 4.99 11.98
C THR A 68 16.05 5.91 11.92
N LYS A 69 16.58 6.18 10.73
CA LYS A 69 17.73 7.09 10.52
C LYS A 69 17.37 8.56 10.65
N ASN A 70 16.21 8.98 10.14
CA ASN A 70 15.92 10.39 9.87
C ASN A 70 14.91 11.02 10.83
N TYR A 71 14.24 10.23 11.68
CA TYR A 71 13.20 10.74 12.58
C TYR A 71 13.44 10.33 14.03
N ASP A 72 12.97 11.17 14.95
CA ASP A 72 12.93 10.84 16.37
C ASP A 72 12.02 9.62 16.63
N LYS A 73 12.44 8.74 17.56
CA LYS A 73 11.74 7.50 17.92
C LYS A 73 10.27 7.70 18.28
N ARG A 74 9.91 8.83 18.88
CA ARG A 74 8.50 9.18 19.20
C ARG A 74 7.60 9.25 17.96
N ASN A 75 8.18 9.50 16.79
CA ASN A 75 7.46 9.63 15.52
C ASN A 75 7.48 8.36 14.66
N TRP A 76 8.30 7.36 14.99
CA TRP A 76 8.52 6.18 14.14
C TRP A 76 7.23 5.46 13.77
N LYS A 77 6.29 5.29 14.72
CA LYS A 77 5.00 4.65 14.45
C LYS A 77 4.25 5.36 13.32
N THR A 78 4.04 6.67 13.45
CA THR A 78 3.39 7.49 12.42
C THR A 78 4.16 7.49 11.09
N LYS A 79 5.48 7.67 11.13
CA LYS A 79 6.32 7.76 9.92
C LYS A 79 6.43 6.42 9.18
N SER A 80 6.41 5.30 9.89
CA SER A 80 6.38 3.97 9.31
C SER A 80 5.08 3.67 8.54
N LEU A 81 3.94 4.19 9.01
CA LEU A 81 2.70 4.08 8.27
C LEU A 81 2.68 4.96 7.01
N PHE A 82 3.33 6.13 7.04
CA PHE A 82 3.54 6.94 5.83
C PHE A 82 4.46 6.25 4.80
N ALA A 83 5.52 5.58 5.28
CA ALA A 83 6.36 4.75 4.42
C ALA A 83 5.52 3.66 3.72
N LEU A 84 4.72 2.91 4.49
CA LEU A 84 3.79 1.91 3.96
C LEU A 84 2.77 2.49 2.97
N SER A 85 2.12 3.60 3.33
CA SER A 85 1.08 4.23 2.52
C SER A 85 1.58 4.78 1.18
N SER A 86 2.91 4.88 1.01
CA SER A 86 3.55 5.36 -0.22
C SER A 86 3.86 4.27 -1.25
N ILE A 87 3.65 2.99 -0.91
CA ILE A 87 3.97 1.86 -1.79
C ILE A 87 2.68 1.29 -2.35
N TYR A 88 2.59 1.16 -3.68
CA TYR A 88 1.44 0.62 -4.40
C TYR A 88 1.88 -0.55 -5.30
N GLY A 89 0.98 -1.51 -5.51
CA GLY A 89 1.24 -2.66 -6.36
C GLY A 89 -0.03 -3.18 -7.04
N ILE A 90 0.15 -3.73 -8.25
CA ILE A 90 -0.87 -4.47 -8.98
C ILE A 90 -0.33 -5.87 -9.23
N GLU A 91 -1.13 -6.89 -8.92
CA GLU A 91 -0.80 -8.28 -9.28
C GLU A 91 -2.02 -8.97 -9.89
N PHE A 92 -1.78 -9.75 -10.94
CA PHE A 92 -2.84 -10.44 -11.67
C PHE A 92 -3.28 -11.73 -10.97
N LEU A 93 -2.32 -12.53 -10.49
CA LEU A 93 -2.56 -13.83 -9.88
C LEU A 93 -2.84 -13.69 -8.38
N GLU A 94 -4.01 -14.13 -7.95
CA GLU A 94 -4.47 -14.01 -6.56
C GLU A 94 -3.49 -14.67 -5.56
N ASP A 95 -2.91 -15.82 -5.92
CA ASP A 95 -1.96 -16.51 -5.04
C ASP A 95 -0.65 -15.73 -4.85
N ASN A 96 -0.21 -15.00 -5.88
CA ASN A 96 0.95 -14.12 -5.78
C ASN A 96 0.62 -12.86 -4.98
N LEU A 97 -0.55 -12.27 -5.20
CA LEU A 97 -1.01 -11.09 -4.48
C LEU A 97 -1.01 -11.32 -2.96
N GLU A 98 -1.55 -12.45 -2.51
CA GLU A 98 -1.60 -12.76 -1.08
C GLU A 98 -0.21 -13.00 -0.49
N VAL A 99 0.73 -13.58 -1.27
CA VAL A 99 2.14 -13.70 -0.86
C VAL A 99 2.79 -12.32 -0.76
N ALA A 100 2.57 -11.43 -1.73
CA ALA A 100 3.12 -10.09 -1.73
C ALA A 100 2.64 -9.27 -0.53
N ARG A 101 1.33 -9.29 -0.25
CA ARG A 101 0.74 -8.63 0.92
C ARG A 101 1.30 -9.19 2.23
N SER A 102 1.36 -10.52 2.35
CA SER A 102 1.89 -11.20 3.54
C SER A 102 3.36 -10.88 3.77
N ARG A 103 4.17 -10.88 2.72
CA ARG A 103 5.60 -10.54 2.77
C ARG A 103 5.82 -9.12 3.28
N MET A 104 5.13 -8.14 2.70
CA MET A 104 5.20 -6.75 3.18
C MET A 104 4.77 -6.64 4.65
N PHE A 105 3.68 -7.32 5.02
CA PHE A 105 3.14 -7.21 6.37
C PHE A 105 4.07 -7.85 7.41
N LEU A 106 4.58 -9.05 7.14
CA LEU A 106 5.55 -9.73 8.01
C LEU A 106 6.83 -8.90 8.16
N HIS A 107 7.37 -8.36 7.07
CA HIS A 107 8.54 -7.47 7.13
C HIS A 107 8.28 -6.24 8.01
N TYR A 108 7.08 -5.65 7.93
CA TYR A 108 6.70 -4.54 8.81
C TYR A 108 6.60 -4.96 10.29
N LEU A 109 6.03 -6.14 10.57
CA LEU A 109 5.93 -6.67 11.93
C LEU A 109 7.32 -6.96 12.53
N ASP A 110 8.21 -7.56 11.76
CA ASP A 110 9.59 -7.85 12.17
C ASP A 110 10.34 -6.55 12.46
N TRP A 111 10.27 -5.57 11.55
CA TRP A 111 10.86 -4.24 11.77
C TRP A 111 10.31 -3.56 13.04
N TYR A 112 9.01 -3.71 13.31
CA TYR A 112 8.40 -3.14 14.51
C TYR A 112 8.90 -3.82 15.78
N GLU A 113 8.94 -5.15 15.80
CA GLU A 113 9.45 -5.93 16.93
C GLU A 113 10.91 -5.55 17.22
N ASP A 114 11.75 -5.47 16.20
CA ASP A 114 13.16 -5.07 16.33
C ASP A 114 13.31 -3.63 16.83
N SER A 115 12.48 -2.71 16.33
CA SER A 115 12.57 -1.28 16.66
C SER A 115 12.06 -0.93 18.07
N PHE A 116 11.05 -1.66 18.56
CA PHE A 116 10.35 -1.36 19.81
C PHE A 116 10.51 -2.43 20.90
N GLY A 117 11.07 -3.60 20.59
CA GLY A 117 11.22 -4.73 21.50
C GLY A 117 9.89 -5.39 21.90
N VAL A 118 8.82 -5.14 21.14
CA VAL A 118 7.47 -5.66 21.42
C VAL A 118 6.76 -6.08 20.15
N ARG A 119 6.07 -7.22 20.21
CA ARG A 119 5.21 -7.69 19.12
C ARG A 119 3.92 -6.90 19.05
N LEU A 120 3.51 -6.53 17.85
CA LEU A 120 2.20 -5.95 17.62
C LEU A 120 1.11 -7.02 17.81
N SER A 121 0.05 -6.64 18.54
CA SER A 121 -1.17 -7.43 18.62
C SER A 121 -2.15 -6.99 17.54
N SER A 122 -2.94 -7.92 17.02
CA SER A 122 -4.02 -7.67 16.05
C SER A 122 -5.07 -6.67 16.55
N LYS A 123 -5.12 -6.42 17.86
CA LYS A 123 -6.02 -5.43 18.48
C LYS A 123 -5.50 -4.00 18.40
N THR A 124 -4.24 -3.79 18.06
CA THR A 124 -3.62 -2.46 18.06
C THR A 124 -3.92 -1.66 16.80
N ASP A 125 -4.11 -0.35 16.96
CA ASP A 125 -4.32 0.62 15.90
C ASP A 125 -3.25 0.57 14.79
N ILE A 126 -1.98 0.39 15.18
CA ILE A 126 -0.85 0.28 14.24
C ILE A 126 -0.96 -0.99 13.40
N TYR A 127 -1.23 -2.15 14.01
CA TYR A 127 -1.39 -3.42 13.29
C TYR A 127 -2.51 -3.30 12.25
N LYS A 128 -3.68 -2.83 12.70
CA LYS A 128 -4.85 -2.69 11.85
C LYS A 128 -4.60 -1.71 10.70
N SER A 129 -3.98 -0.56 10.98
CA SER A 129 -3.64 0.42 9.96
C SER A 129 -2.63 -0.08 8.95
N ALA A 130 -1.55 -0.74 9.39
CA ALA A 130 -0.55 -1.30 8.48
C ALA A 130 -1.17 -2.34 7.55
N HIS A 131 -1.96 -3.28 8.10
CA HIS A 131 -2.69 -4.28 7.32
C HIS A 131 -3.67 -3.63 6.32
N TYR A 132 -4.43 -2.63 6.78
CA TYR A 132 -5.39 -1.91 5.95
C TYR A 132 -4.73 -1.18 4.77
N LEU A 133 -3.62 -0.46 5.02
CA LEU A 133 -2.86 0.23 3.99
C LEU A 133 -2.32 -0.73 2.92
N ILE A 134 -1.73 -1.87 3.34
CA ILE A 134 -1.24 -2.89 2.40
C ILE A 134 -2.37 -3.42 1.53
N LYS A 135 -3.53 -3.75 2.14
CA LYS A 135 -4.69 -4.27 1.40
C LYS A 135 -5.24 -3.27 0.38
N LYS A 136 -5.28 -1.98 0.73
CA LYS A 136 -5.78 -0.90 -0.15
C LYS A 136 -4.79 -0.50 -1.23
N ASN A 137 -3.49 -0.61 -0.98
CA ASN A 137 -2.47 -0.16 -1.91
C ASN A 137 -1.91 -1.27 -2.82
N VAL A 138 -2.02 -2.53 -2.42
CA VAL A 138 -1.58 -3.68 -3.21
C VAL A 138 -2.83 -4.47 -3.60
N VAL A 139 -3.23 -4.38 -4.87
CA VAL A 139 -4.55 -4.80 -5.36
C VAL A 139 -4.45 -5.84 -6.46
N ARG A 140 -5.51 -6.64 -6.63
CA ARG A 140 -5.61 -7.55 -7.76
C ARG A 140 -6.04 -6.80 -9.00
N GLY A 141 -5.33 -7.00 -10.11
CA GLY A 141 -5.66 -6.31 -11.35
C GLY A 141 -4.86 -6.78 -12.55
N ASN A 142 -5.43 -6.56 -13.73
CA ASN A 142 -4.72 -6.62 -15.00
C ASN A 142 -4.29 -5.19 -15.39
N THR A 143 -3.01 -4.88 -15.25
CA THR A 143 -2.47 -3.56 -15.56
C THR A 143 -2.70 -3.15 -17.02
N LEU A 144 -2.72 -4.09 -17.96
CA LEU A 144 -2.94 -3.79 -19.39
C LEU A 144 -4.37 -3.31 -19.65
N THR A 145 -5.36 -3.97 -19.04
CA THR A 145 -6.78 -3.60 -19.19
C THR A 145 -7.25 -2.60 -18.13
N LYS A 146 -6.42 -2.33 -17.12
CA LYS A 146 -6.69 -1.46 -15.96
C LYS A 146 -7.91 -1.91 -15.14
N ARG A 147 -8.22 -3.20 -15.21
CA ARG A 147 -9.43 -3.80 -14.61
C ARG A 147 -9.12 -5.03 -13.78
N HIS A 148 -9.99 -5.35 -12.84
CA HIS A 148 -9.95 -6.60 -12.11
C HIS A 148 -10.18 -7.78 -13.08
N PRO A 149 -9.39 -8.88 -12.99
CA PRO A 149 -9.45 -9.97 -13.96
C PRO A 149 -10.79 -10.73 -14.01
N ASP A 150 -11.52 -10.77 -12.88
CA ASP A 150 -12.77 -11.53 -12.77
C ASP A 150 -14.03 -10.64 -12.87
N SER A 151 -14.16 -9.60 -12.03
CA SER A 151 -15.30 -8.67 -12.05
C SER A 151 -15.29 -7.65 -13.21
N ASN A 152 -14.15 -7.47 -13.89
CA ASN A 152 -13.96 -6.45 -14.94
C ASN A 152 -14.18 -4.99 -14.47
N GLU A 153 -14.26 -4.76 -13.17
CA GLU A 153 -14.31 -3.42 -12.57
C GLU A 153 -12.96 -2.70 -12.73
N LEU A 154 -12.98 -1.37 -12.73
CA LEU A 154 -11.75 -0.57 -12.76
C LEU A 154 -10.86 -0.87 -11.53
N ILE A 155 -9.55 -0.92 -11.74
CA ILE A 155 -8.60 -0.98 -10.62
C ILE A 155 -8.68 0.36 -9.87
N MET A 156 -9.08 0.32 -8.61
CA MET A 156 -9.19 1.50 -7.75
C MET A 156 -8.04 1.54 -6.74
N PHE A 157 -7.46 2.72 -6.56
CA PHE A 157 -6.48 3.01 -5.52
C PHE A 157 -6.98 4.09 -4.56
N SER A 158 -6.37 4.09 -3.38
CA SER A 158 -6.56 5.11 -2.34
C SER A 158 -5.24 5.87 -2.15
N GLU A 159 -5.19 7.13 -2.59
CA GLU A 159 -4.06 8.02 -2.30
C GLU A 159 -4.23 8.62 -0.90
N TRP A 160 -3.23 8.42 -0.03
CA TRP A 160 -3.23 8.90 1.36
C TRP A 160 -2.55 10.27 1.48
N LYS A 161 -3.32 11.35 1.30
CA LYS A 161 -2.78 12.72 1.28
C LYS A 161 -2.56 13.26 2.68
N ARG A 162 -1.34 13.74 2.95
CA ARG A 162 -1.01 14.42 4.20
C ARG A 162 -1.77 15.74 4.32
N VAL A 163 -2.37 15.97 5.49
CA VAL A 163 -3.01 17.25 5.80
C VAL A 163 -1.96 18.26 6.25
N LYS A 164 -1.87 19.41 5.56
CA LYS A 164 -0.90 20.46 5.87
C LYS A 164 -1.11 20.97 7.31
N GLY A 165 -0.02 21.06 8.08
CA GLY A 165 -0.05 21.51 9.48
C GLY A 165 -0.43 20.40 10.48
N HIS A 166 -0.86 19.22 10.01
CA HIS A 166 -1.25 18.11 10.87
C HIS A 166 -0.38 16.88 10.60
N PRO A 167 0.66 16.62 11.42
CA PRO A 167 1.73 15.67 11.09
C PRO A 167 1.32 14.20 11.04
N SER A 168 0.11 13.88 11.50
CA SER A 168 -0.47 12.52 11.54
C SER A 168 -1.79 12.39 10.80
N LEU A 169 -2.39 13.46 10.28
CA LEU A 169 -3.68 13.38 9.61
C LEU A 169 -3.51 13.14 8.11
N VAL A 170 -4.40 12.33 7.56
CA VAL A 170 -4.51 12.02 6.14
C VAL A 170 -5.94 12.16 5.64
N GLU A 171 -6.06 12.47 4.36
CA GLU A 171 -7.29 12.41 3.57
C GLU A 171 -7.14 11.30 2.53
N GLU A 172 -8.15 10.44 2.41
CA GLU A 172 -8.21 9.42 1.36
C GLU A 172 -8.73 10.06 0.07
N LYS A 173 -7.94 10.01 -1.00
CA LYS A 173 -8.40 10.34 -2.35
C LYS A 173 -8.45 9.06 -3.18
N ARG A 174 -9.65 8.56 -3.45
CA ARG A 174 -9.85 7.42 -4.36
C ARG A 174 -9.72 7.87 -5.82
N PHE A 175 -9.07 7.05 -6.63
CA PHE A 175 -8.92 7.26 -8.07
C PHE A 175 -8.81 5.91 -8.80
N ALA A 176 -9.28 5.84 -10.04
CA ALA A 176 -9.05 4.67 -10.89
C ALA A 176 -7.64 4.72 -11.48
N PHE A 177 -6.98 3.56 -11.59
CA PHE A 177 -5.68 3.45 -12.24
C PHE A 177 -5.70 3.99 -13.69
N ALA A 178 -6.84 3.87 -14.38
CA ALA A 178 -7.06 4.42 -15.71
C ALA A 178 -6.94 5.96 -15.79
N GLU A 179 -7.28 6.67 -14.72
CA GLU A 179 -7.18 8.14 -14.66
C GLU A 179 -5.71 8.60 -14.82
N LEU A 180 -4.73 7.79 -14.42
CA LEU A 180 -3.30 8.12 -14.57
C LEU A 180 -2.86 8.26 -16.04
N PHE A 181 -3.67 7.74 -16.98
CA PHE A 181 -3.41 7.78 -18.41
C PHE A 181 -4.35 8.74 -19.16
N GLY A 182 -5.12 9.56 -18.44
CA GLY A 182 -6.05 10.54 -19.03
C GLY A 182 -7.32 9.92 -19.62
N GLU A 183 -7.67 8.70 -19.22
CA GLU A 183 -8.92 8.07 -19.65
C GLU A 183 -10.11 8.70 -18.92
N ASN A 184 -11.12 9.12 -19.68
CA ASN A 184 -12.40 9.56 -19.12
C ASN A 184 -13.19 8.35 -18.66
N ILE A 185 -13.36 8.24 -17.34
CA ILE A 185 -14.13 7.18 -16.67
C ILE A 185 -15.54 7.64 -16.28
N ASP A 186 -15.94 8.84 -16.71
CA ASP A 186 -17.27 9.41 -16.41
C ASP A 186 -18.37 8.52 -17.00
N GLY A 187 -19.15 7.88 -16.14
CA GLY A 187 -20.26 6.99 -16.51
C GLY A 187 -20.01 5.50 -16.24
N GLU A 188 -18.80 5.10 -15.88
CA GLU A 188 -18.54 3.77 -15.30
C GLU A 188 -18.84 3.84 -13.79
N GLU A 189 -19.84 3.08 -13.32
CA GLU A 189 -20.27 3.09 -11.92
C GLU A 189 -19.06 2.96 -10.98
N ARG A 190 -18.74 4.06 -10.27
CA ARG A 190 -17.92 4.00 -9.06
C ARG A 190 -18.75 3.28 -8.02
N VAL A 191 -18.75 1.95 -8.03
CA VAL A 191 -19.41 1.18 -6.98
C VAL A 191 -18.63 1.47 -5.68
N ALA A 192 -19.12 2.44 -4.94
CA ALA A 192 -18.70 2.70 -3.58
C ALA A 192 -19.37 1.64 -2.71
N GLU A 193 -18.62 0.61 -2.31
CA GLU A 193 -18.97 -0.09 -1.08
C GLU A 193 -19.07 0.95 0.04
N GLY A 194 -20.30 1.20 0.55
CA GLY A 194 -20.53 1.94 1.79
C GLY A 194 -21.21 3.32 1.72
N GLN A 195 -21.99 3.67 0.69
CA GLN A 195 -22.92 4.81 0.83
C GLN A 195 -24.21 4.37 1.55
N LEU A 196 -24.22 4.49 2.88
CA LEU A 196 -25.48 4.63 3.62
C LEU A 196 -26.06 6.03 3.36
N SER A 197 -27.38 6.07 3.25
CA SER A 197 -28.18 7.20 2.79
C SER A 197 -27.93 8.51 3.54
N LEU A 198 -27.70 9.58 2.77
CA LEU A 198 -27.48 10.97 3.21
C LEU A 198 -28.78 11.67 3.69
N PHE A 199 -29.68 10.96 4.38
CA PHE A 199 -30.89 11.55 4.99
C PHE A 199 -31.31 10.76 6.23
N GLU A 200 -30.60 10.95 7.34
CA GLU A 200 -31.19 10.88 8.68
C GLU A 200 -30.65 12.06 9.48
N GLU A 201 -31.53 13.02 9.77
CA GLU A 201 -31.29 14.18 10.65
C GLU A 201 -31.31 13.77 12.13
N PHE A 202 -30.64 14.60 12.95
CA PHE A 202 -30.53 14.61 14.43
C PHE A 202 -29.54 13.58 15.02
N ASP A 203 -28.61 13.87 15.91
CA ASP A 203 -28.56 14.85 17.02
C ASP A 203 -27.12 15.29 17.41
N GLU A 204 -27.05 16.31 18.28
CA GLU A 204 -25.92 17.12 18.75
C GLU A 204 -24.72 16.39 19.43
N ASP A 205 -23.58 17.09 19.39
CA ASP A 205 -22.37 16.96 20.24
C ASP A 205 -21.43 15.76 20.05
N LEU A 206 -20.64 15.78 18.98
CA LEU A 206 -19.27 15.29 18.99
C LEU A 206 -18.34 16.22 18.21
N ASN A 207 -17.12 16.39 18.69
CA ASN A 207 -16.09 17.29 18.15
C ASN A 207 -15.66 16.81 16.75
N ILE A 208 -16.36 17.26 15.69
CA ILE A 208 -16.14 16.83 14.30
C ILE A 208 -14.87 17.50 13.77
N GLY A 209 -13.75 16.77 13.76
CA GLY A 209 -12.65 17.08 12.84
C GLY A 209 -13.20 17.12 11.41
N LYS A 210 -12.77 18.09 10.60
CA LYS A 210 -13.22 18.30 9.21
C LYS A 210 -13.52 16.97 8.51
N ILE A 211 -14.75 16.83 8.02
CA ILE A 211 -15.29 15.66 7.30
C ILE A 211 -14.21 15.11 6.33
N GLY A 212 -13.79 13.86 6.51
CA GLY A 212 -12.84 13.17 5.63
C GLY A 212 -11.38 13.09 6.08
N GLN A 213 -11.00 13.66 7.23
CA GLN A 213 -9.64 13.55 7.78
C GLN A 213 -9.56 12.48 8.88
N VAL A 214 -8.56 11.61 8.81
CA VAL A 214 -8.30 10.58 9.82
C VAL A 214 -6.83 10.57 10.23
N ALA A 215 -6.53 10.18 11.47
CA ALA A 215 -5.15 9.91 11.84
C ALA A 215 -4.64 8.69 11.06
N ILE A 216 -3.41 8.73 10.53
CA ILE A 216 -2.84 7.62 9.77
C ILE A 216 -2.75 6.33 10.61
N GLN A 217 -2.68 6.45 11.94
CA GLN A 217 -2.73 5.30 12.86
C GLN A 217 -4.13 4.70 13.03
N LYS A 218 -5.17 5.34 12.48
CA LYS A 218 -6.56 4.92 12.56
C LYS A 218 -7.23 4.78 11.19
N VAL A 219 -6.47 4.71 10.10
CA VAL A 219 -7.04 4.62 8.74
C VAL A 219 -7.91 3.38 8.52
N PHE A 220 -7.71 2.32 9.32
CA PHE A 220 -8.55 1.14 9.27
C PHE A 220 -10.03 1.42 9.57
N THR A 221 -10.35 2.50 10.28
CA THR A 221 -11.73 2.89 10.58
C THR A 221 -12.48 3.46 9.36
N LEU A 222 -11.80 3.64 8.22
CA LEU A 222 -12.43 4.08 6.97
C LEU A 222 -13.07 2.93 6.17
N GLY A 223 -12.78 1.69 6.55
CA GLY A 223 -13.36 0.49 5.92
C GLY A 223 -14.14 -0.41 6.88
N GLU A 224 -14.44 0.09 8.08
CA GLU A 224 -15.54 -0.39 8.93
C GLU A 224 -16.82 0.34 8.50
#